data_AF-A0A6J6PXV1-F1
#
_entry.id   AF-A0A6J6PXV1-F1
#
_cell.length_a   1.000
_cell.length_b   1.000
_cell.length_c   1.000
_cell.angle_alpha   90.00
_cell.angle_beta   90.00
_cell.angle_gamma   90.00
#
_symmetry.space_group_name_H-M   'P 1'
#
loop_
_entity.id
_entity.type
_entity.pdbx_description
1 polymer ?
#
loop_
_entity_poly.entity_id
_entity_poly.type
_entity_poly.pdbx_seq_one_letter_code
_entity_poly.pdbx_strand_id
1 'polypeptide(L)'
;MDAYSIIRVGNKQHRVRHGETLIVERVATDEGATFQPEVLLGEPKVTATVLTHMRGPKILIGKYKRRTGYKRHNGFRATQSRIEIALGGAKVEKKAAKAPKAESTSKVEAVVEAPAVVEAAVAPAGLPEGYADLKVGEVAAGAKTWSKDEVAAALAYEQEHGKRKGALSALEAAASGEES
;
A
#
# COMPACT_ATOMS: atom_id res chain seq x y z
N MET A 1 -24.09 22.84 19.32
CA MET A 1 -22.63 22.94 19.45
C MET A 1 -22.15 21.63 20.03
N ASP A 2 -21.30 20.91 19.30
CA ASP A 2 -20.77 19.64 19.78
C ASP A 2 -19.83 19.90 20.97
N ALA A 3 -19.99 19.12 22.03
CA ALA A 3 -19.10 19.17 23.18
C ALA A 3 -17.66 18.84 22.76
N TYR A 4 -16.68 19.56 23.30
CA TYR A 4 -15.26 19.30 23.06
C TYR A 4 -14.51 19.20 24.38
N SER A 5 -13.42 18.44 24.36
CA SER A 5 -12.46 18.37 25.45
C SER A 5 -11.06 18.70 24.95
N ILE A 6 -10.19 19.16 25.85
CA ILE A 6 -8.76 19.30 25.61
C ILE A 6 -8.07 18.20 26.40
N ILE A 7 -7.41 17.29 25.69
CA ILE A 7 -6.65 16.20 26.29
C ILE A 7 -5.15 16.41 26.08
N ARG A 8 -4.36 15.88 27.00
CA ARG A 8 -2.91 15.76 26.86
C ARG A 8 -2.55 14.32 26.50
N VAL A 9 -1.83 14.16 25.40
CA VAL A 9 -1.26 12.88 24.96
C VAL A 9 0.22 13.09 24.68
N GLY A 10 1.07 12.39 25.43
CA GLY A 10 2.51 12.67 25.46
C GLY A 10 2.78 14.11 25.92
N ASN A 11 3.54 14.85 25.12
CA ASN A 11 3.87 16.25 25.41
C ASN A 11 3.04 17.28 24.65
N LYS A 12 1.91 16.89 24.05
CA LYS A 12 1.04 17.78 23.26
C LYS A 12 -0.38 17.77 23.77
N GLN A 13 -1.05 18.91 23.61
CA GLN A 13 -2.47 19.09 23.91
C GLN A 13 -3.27 19.06 22.61
N HIS A 14 -4.42 18.39 22.66
CA HIS A 14 -5.31 18.21 21.52
C HIS A 14 -6.74 18.58 21.90
N ARG A 15 -7.39 19.40 21.08
CA ARG A 15 -8.84 19.61 21.15
C ARG A 15 -9.51 18.45 20.42
N VAL A 16 -10.44 17.77 21.09
CA VAL A 16 -11.08 16.55 20.60
C VAL A 16 -12.58 16.60 20.76
N ARG A 17 -13.30 15.92 19.86
CA ARG A 17 -14.74 15.66 19.91
C ARG A 17 -15.02 14.16 20.00
N HIS A 18 -16.27 13.80 20.32
CA HIS A 18 -16.70 12.39 20.31
C HIS A 18 -16.62 11.81 18.88
N GLY A 19 -16.06 10.61 18.75
CA GLY A 19 -15.87 9.91 17.46
C GLY A 19 -14.71 10.45 16.61
N GLU A 20 -13.93 11.41 17.11
CA GLU A 20 -12.83 11.99 16.34
C GLU A 20 -11.61 11.05 16.33
N THR A 21 -10.98 10.91 15.17
CA THR A 21 -9.73 10.16 15.01
C THR A 21 -8.54 11.11 14.97
N LEU A 22 -7.54 10.90 15.84
CA LEU A 22 -6.32 11.71 15.90
C LEU A 22 -5.06 10.87 15.67
N ILE A 23 -4.06 11.51 15.06
CA ILE A 23 -2.70 10.96 14.97
C ILE A 23 -1.86 11.63 16.05
N VAL A 24 -1.41 10.83 17.01
CA VAL A 24 -0.66 11.27 18.18
C VAL A 24 0.72 10.61 18.21
N GLU A 25 1.53 11.01 19.19
CA GLU A 25 2.79 10.33 19.51
C GLU A 25 2.57 8.85 19.84
N ARG A 26 3.61 8.01 19.72
CA ARG A 26 3.51 6.58 20.02
C ARG A 26 3.08 6.37 21.48
N VAL A 27 1.90 5.78 21.66
CA VAL A 27 1.41 5.32 22.97
C VAL A 27 1.93 3.90 23.21
N ALA A 28 2.26 3.54 24.45
CA ALA A 28 2.77 2.20 24.80
C ALA A 28 1.68 1.11 24.83
N THR A 29 0.42 1.48 24.73
CA THR A 29 -0.74 0.57 24.70
C THR A 29 -0.82 -0.17 23.36
N ASP A 30 -1.24 -1.44 23.39
CA ASP A 30 -1.44 -2.28 22.20
C ASP A 30 -2.60 -1.81 21.31
N GLU A 31 -2.62 -2.31 20.07
CA GLU A 31 -3.70 -2.04 19.12
C GLU A 31 -5.03 -2.65 19.60
N GLY A 32 -6.12 -1.89 19.50
CA GLY A 32 -7.45 -2.26 19.97
C GLY A 32 -7.68 -2.12 21.47
N ALA A 33 -6.63 -1.78 22.23
CA ALA A 33 -6.75 -1.49 23.65
C ALA A 33 -7.15 -0.02 23.88
N THR A 34 -7.78 0.19 25.03
CA THR A 34 -8.34 1.48 25.43
C THR A 34 -7.55 2.03 26.61
N PHE A 35 -7.30 3.33 26.62
CA PHE A 35 -6.66 4.05 27.73
C PHE A 35 -7.39 5.37 28.02
N GLN A 36 -7.18 5.92 29.22
CA GLN A 36 -7.67 7.24 29.59
C GLN A 36 -6.54 8.28 29.52
N PRO A 37 -6.62 9.28 28.62
CA PRO A 37 -5.69 10.39 28.60
C PRO A 37 -5.99 11.40 29.72
N GLU A 38 -4.99 12.24 30.05
CA GLU A 38 -5.15 13.35 30.98
C GLU A 38 -6.04 14.43 30.33
N VAL A 39 -7.09 14.85 31.03
CA VAL A 39 -8.02 15.88 30.56
C VAL A 39 -7.67 17.21 31.23
N LEU A 40 -7.51 18.26 30.41
CA LEU A 40 -7.19 19.61 30.88
C LEU A 40 -8.41 20.53 30.90
N LEU A 41 -9.37 20.32 30.00
CA LEU A 41 -10.60 21.11 29.91
C LEU A 41 -11.72 20.30 29.23
N GLY A 42 -12.98 20.55 29.60
CA GLY A 42 -14.16 19.95 28.95
C GLY A 42 -14.73 18.77 29.74
N GLU A 43 -15.22 17.74 29.05
CA GLU A 43 -15.75 16.53 29.69
C GLU A 43 -14.65 15.76 30.42
N PRO A 44 -14.86 15.39 31.70
CA PRO A 44 -13.83 14.72 32.51
C PRO A 44 -13.61 13.26 32.12
N LYS A 45 -14.61 12.60 31.53
CA LYS A 45 -14.56 11.18 31.18
C LYS A 45 -14.26 11.02 29.69
N VAL A 46 -12.98 11.13 29.34
CA VAL A 46 -12.50 10.88 27.96
C VAL A 46 -11.84 9.52 27.90
N THR A 47 -12.24 8.71 26.92
CA THR A 47 -11.71 7.37 26.68
C THR A 47 -11.13 7.33 25.27
N ALA A 48 -9.89 6.86 25.11
CA ALA A 48 -9.21 6.77 23.83
C ALA A 48 -8.92 5.30 23.48
N THR A 49 -9.31 4.88 22.27
CA THR A 49 -9.00 3.54 21.75
C THR A 49 -7.91 3.63 20.71
N VAL A 50 -6.89 2.79 20.83
CA VAL A 50 -5.80 2.71 19.84
C VAL A 50 -6.30 1.91 18.64
N LEU A 51 -6.30 2.51 17.46
CA LEU A 51 -6.66 1.81 16.22
C LEU A 51 -5.46 1.08 15.61
N THR A 52 -4.36 1.80 15.39
CA THR A 52 -3.15 1.24 14.78
C THR A 52 -1.92 2.08 15.08
N HIS A 53 -0.75 1.44 15.05
CA HIS A 53 0.54 2.09 15.10
C HIS A 53 1.14 2.21 13.71
N MET A 54 1.56 3.43 13.35
CA MET A 54 2.10 3.71 12.04
C MET A 54 3.37 4.55 12.12
N ARG A 55 4.13 4.53 11.03
CA ARG A 55 5.27 5.44 10.85
C ARG A 55 4.84 6.61 10.00
N GLY A 56 5.16 7.81 10.46
CA GLY A 56 4.89 9.05 9.75
C GLY A 56 5.70 9.19 8.45
N PRO A 57 5.50 10.30 7.72
CA PRO A 57 6.24 10.60 6.51
C PRO A 57 7.74 10.65 6.78
N LYS A 58 8.55 10.25 5.79
CA LYS A 58 10.01 10.33 5.88
C LYS A 58 10.44 11.78 5.74
N ILE A 59 11.12 12.30 6.75
CA ILE A 59 11.76 13.60 6.72
C ILE A 59 13.22 13.36 6.35
N LEU A 60 13.67 13.94 5.22
CA LEU A 60 15.08 13.92 4.82
C LEU A 60 15.77 15.16 5.35
N ILE A 61 16.75 14.95 6.22
CA ILE A 61 17.53 16.00 6.88
C ILE A 61 18.90 16.07 6.20
N GLY A 62 19.15 17.12 5.44
CA GLY A 62 20.47 17.43 4.87
C GLY A 62 21.19 18.47 5.71
N LYS A 63 22.27 18.09 6.40
CA LYS A 63 23.18 19.04 7.05
C LYS A 63 24.31 19.39 6.09
N TYR A 64 24.56 20.68 5.90
CA TYR A 64 25.65 21.19 5.05
C TYR A 64 26.39 22.32 5.76
N LYS A 65 27.73 22.31 5.68
CA LYS A 65 28.58 23.43 6.09
C LYS A 65 29.46 23.88 4.93
N ARG A 66 29.37 25.16 4.58
CA ARG A 66 30.09 25.75 3.45
C ARG A 66 31.61 25.67 3.68
N ARG A 67 32.37 25.35 2.61
CA ARG A 67 33.85 25.27 2.59
C ARG A 67 34.51 24.26 3.55
N THR A 68 33.75 23.54 4.37
CA THR A 68 34.28 22.48 5.25
C THR A 68 34.18 21.08 4.61
N GLY A 69 33.53 20.94 3.45
CA GLY A 69 33.22 19.64 2.84
C GLY A 69 32.16 18.83 3.59
N TYR A 70 31.68 19.32 4.73
CA TYR A 70 30.69 18.64 5.55
C TYR A 70 29.31 18.65 4.87
N LYS A 71 28.88 17.46 4.45
CA LYS A 71 27.54 17.14 3.94
C LYS A 71 27.09 15.83 4.60
N ARG A 72 25.93 15.82 5.26
CA ARG A 72 25.33 14.62 5.86
C ARG A 72 23.85 14.57 5.53
N HIS A 73 23.38 13.44 5.03
CA HIS A 73 21.97 13.18 4.82
C HIS A 73 21.50 12.13 5.82
N ASN A 74 20.45 12.43 6.58
CA ASN A 74 19.81 11.50 7.48
C ASN A 74 18.31 11.43 7.18
N GLY A 75 17.70 10.26 7.37
CA GLY A 75 16.26 10.10 7.27
C GLY A 75 15.66 9.91 8.66
N PHE A 76 14.59 10.63 8.96
CA PHE A 76 13.79 10.40 10.18
C PHE A 76 12.35 10.06 9.80
N ARG A 77 11.75 9.11 10.54
CA ARG A 77 10.32 8.82 10.49
C ARG A 77 9.81 8.76 11.91
N ALA A 78 8.86 9.62 12.25
CA ALA A 78 8.21 9.59 13.56
C ALA A 78 7.37 8.31 13.72
N THR A 79 7.43 7.68 14.88
CA THR A 79 6.48 6.63 15.26
C THR A 79 5.24 7.30 15.86
N GLN A 80 4.06 6.94 15.35
CA GLN A 80 2.80 7.58 15.68
C GLN A 80 1.73 6.52 15.93
N SER A 81 0.69 6.90 16.67
CA SER A 81 -0.48 6.04 16.88
C SER A 81 -1.73 6.77 16.41
N ARG A 82 -2.61 6.05 15.72
CA ARG A 82 -3.94 6.54 15.39
C ARG A 82 -4.88 6.12 16.51
N ILE A 83 -5.56 7.09 17.11
CA ILE A 83 -6.48 6.88 18.21
C ILE A 83 -7.88 7.41 17.85
N GLU A 84 -8.90 6.79 18.40
CA GLU A 84 -10.29 7.23 18.32
C GLU A 84 -10.77 7.65 19.71
N ILE A 85 -11.48 8.78 19.79
CA ILE A 85 -11.91 9.40 21.04
C ILE A 85 -13.39 9.16 21.32
N ALA A 86 -13.71 8.72 22.54
CA ALA A 86 -15.05 8.61 23.08
C ALA A 86 -15.20 9.52 24.31
N LEU A 87 -16.10 10.50 24.20
CA LEU A 87 -16.53 11.36 25.30
C LEU A 87 -17.72 10.71 26.05
N GLY A 88 -17.84 10.93 27.36
CA GLY A 88 -18.99 10.51 28.17
C GLY A 88 -19.00 9.07 28.70
N GLY A 89 -17.94 8.29 28.48
CA GLY A 89 -17.89 6.88 28.92
C GLY A 89 -18.80 5.93 28.13
N ALA A 90 -19.34 6.38 26.99
CA ALA A 90 -19.94 5.50 26.01
C ALA A 90 -18.84 4.58 25.46
N LYS A 91 -18.98 3.29 25.73
CA LYS A 91 -18.11 2.26 25.16
C LYS A 91 -18.39 2.23 23.67
N VAL A 92 -17.42 2.63 22.84
CA VAL A 92 -17.50 2.40 21.39
C VAL A 92 -17.49 0.89 21.23
N GLU A 93 -18.66 0.32 20.95
CA GLU A 93 -18.82 -1.11 20.78
C GLU A 93 -17.89 -1.57 19.66
N LYS A 94 -17.17 -2.67 19.93
CA LYS A 94 -16.29 -3.33 18.98
C LYS A 94 -17.08 -3.70 17.73
N LYS A 95 -17.06 -2.84 16.71
CA LYS A 95 -17.35 -3.26 15.34
C LYS A 95 -16.13 -4.04 14.88
N ALA A 96 -16.16 -5.35 15.11
CA ALA A 96 -15.21 -6.31 14.59
C ALA A 96 -15.24 -6.27 13.04
N ALA A 97 -14.43 -5.40 12.45
CA ALA A 97 -14.11 -5.45 11.03
C ALA A 97 -12.98 -6.48 10.85
N LYS A 98 -13.40 -7.71 10.58
CA LYS A 98 -12.67 -8.75 9.87
C LYS A 98 -11.85 -8.11 8.73
N ALA A 99 -10.57 -8.42 8.66
CA ALA A 99 -9.64 -7.95 7.65
C ALA A 99 -10.21 -8.08 6.22
N PRO A 100 -10.12 -7.03 5.39
CA PRO A 100 -9.92 -7.17 3.96
C PRO A 100 -8.46 -6.86 3.64
N LYS A 101 -7.79 -7.91 3.18
CA LYS A 101 -6.51 -7.85 2.48
C LYS A 101 -6.68 -6.98 1.23
N ALA A 102 -5.77 -6.02 1.08
CA ALA A 102 -5.24 -5.42 -0.15
C ALA A 102 -6.12 -5.30 -1.43
N GLU A 103 -6.12 -4.05 -1.93
CA GLU A 103 -6.15 -3.61 -3.34
C GLU A 103 -7.44 -3.10 -4.02
N SER A 104 -7.38 -1.79 -4.30
CA SER A 104 -7.79 -1.12 -5.57
C SER A 104 -9.32 -0.97 -5.81
N THR A 105 -9.86 0.08 -6.41
CA THR A 105 -9.38 1.09 -7.35
C THR A 105 -10.33 2.30 -7.28
N SER A 106 -9.78 3.51 -7.40
CA SER A 106 -10.50 4.75 -7.68
C SER A 106 -11.04 4.75 -9.11
N LYS A 107 -12.33 5.04 -9.24
CA LYS A 107 -13.08 5.24 -10.48
C LYS A 107 -13.20 6.74 -10.77
N VAL A 108 -12.77 7.17 -11.95
CA VAL A 108 -13.24 8.32 -12.76
C VAL A 108 -13.14 7.82 -14.21
N GLU A 109 -14.25 7.33 -14.80
CA GLU A 109 -15.07 8.01 -15.83
C GLU A 109 -14.28 8.35 -17.12
N ALA A 110 -14.67 8.01 -18.36
CA ALA A 110 -15.81 7.30 -18.95
C ALA A 110 -15.58 7.03 -20.48
N VAL A 111 -16.35 6.09 -21.08
CA VAL A 111 -16.77 5.94 -22.52
C VAL A 111 -15.71 5.32 -23.49
N VAL A 112 -15.93 4.21 -24.23
CA VAL A 112 -16.99 3.84 -25.22
C VAL A 112 -17.16 2.30 -25.39
N GLU A 113 -18.42 1.82 -25.36
CA GLU A 113 -19.13 0.82 -26.21
C GLU A 113 -18.56 -0.60 -26.57
N ALA A 114 -19.45 -1.59 -26.45
CA ALA A 114 -19.32 -3.07 -26.61
C ALA A 114 -19.33 -3.54 -28.10
N PRO A 115 -19.31 -4.86 -28.48
CA PRO A 115 -19.37 -6.10 -27.67
C PRO A 115 -18.49 -7.29 -28.17
N ALA A 116 -18.29 -8.32 -27.32
CA ALA A 116 -18.18 -9.77 -27.66
C ALA A 116 -17.82 -10.56 -26.38
N VAL A 117 -18.79 -11.17 -25.68
CA VAL A 117 -19.12 -12.60 -25.70
C VAL A 117 -17.93 -13.55 -25.46
N VAL A 118 -17.96 -14.15 -24.27
CA VAL A 118 -17.35 -15.40 -23.80
C VAL A 118 -16.96 -16.44 -24.86
N GLU A 119 -15.69 -16.88 -24.84
CA GLU A 119 -15.32 -18.27 -25.10
C GLU A 119 -14.10 -18.68 -24.26
N ALA A 120 -14.24 -19.82 -23.59
CA ALA A 120 -13.15 -20.52 -22.92
C ALA A 120 -12.34 -21.30 -23.96
N ALA A 121 -11.05 -21.48 -23.66
CA ALA A 121 -10.17 -22.52 -24.21
C ALA A 121 -9.89 -22.47 -25.71
N VAL A 122 -8.81 -21.77 -26.10
CA VAL A 122 -7.70 -22.34 -26.90
C VAL A 122 -6.47 -21.50 -26.55
N ALA A 123 -5.46 -22.10 -25.92
CA ALA A 123 -4.13 -21.49 -25.85
C ALA A 123 -3.66 -21.24 -27.30
N PRO A 124 -3.16 -20.04 -27.64
CA PRO A 124 -2.79 -19.76 -29.02
C PRO A 124 -1.83 -20.84 -29.52
N ALA A 125 -2.18 -21.48 -30.64
CA ALA A 125 -1.38 -22.55 -31.22
C ALA A 125 0.06 -22.04 -31.41
N GLY A 126 1.00 -22.66 -30.68
CA GLY A 126 2.40 -22.23 -30.62
C GLY A 126 2.88 -21.73 -29.27
N LEU A 127 2.02 -21.57 -28.25
CA LEU A 127 2.50 -21.25 -26.90
C LEU A 127 3.21 -22.48 -26.28
N PRO A 128 4.44 -22.35 -25.73
CA PRO A 128 5.14 -23.49 -25.16
C PRO A 128 4.35 -24.10 -23.99
N GLU A 129 4.33 -25.42 -23.89
CA GLU A 129 3.55 -26.15 -22.89
C GLU A 129 3.85 -25.63 -21.47
N GLY A 130 2.80 -25.27 -20.73
CA GLY A 130 2.93 -24.78 -19.35
C GLY A 130 3.33 -23.30 -19.19
N TYR A 131 3.41 -22.51 -20.27
CA TYR A 131 3.82 -21.09 -20.22
C TYR A 131 3.01 -20.21 -19.24
N ALA A 132 1.73 -20.52 -19.06
CA ALA A 132 0.84 -19.80 -18.15
C ALA A 132 1.26 -19.90 -16.67
N ASP A 133 1.94 -20.98 -16.29
CA ASP A 133 2.34 -21.26 -14.91
C ASP A 133 3.80 -20.86 -14.60
N LEU A 134 4.61 -20.60 -15.62
CA LEU A 134 6.02 -20.24 -15.46
C LEU A 134 6.20 -18.91 -14.72
N LYS A 135 7.24 -18.78 -13.90
CA LYS A 135 7.65 -17.47 -13.36
C LYS A 135 8.55 -16.74 -14.35
N VAL A 136 8.69 -15.42 -14.18
CA VAL A 136 9.47 -14.54 -15.08
C VAL A 136 10.90 -15.06 -15.34
N GLY A 137 11.56 -15.60 -14.31
CA GLY A 137 12.91 -16.17 -14.45
C GLY A 137 12.97 -17.47 -15.26
N GLU A 138 11.92 -18.28 -15.21
CA GLU A 138 11.81 -19.53 -15.97
C GLU A 138 11.49 -19.24 -17.43
N VAL A 139 10.66 -18.23 -17.69
CA VAL A 139 10.41 -17.72 -19.04
C VAL A 139 11.69 -17.20 -19.68
N ALA A 140 12.50 -16.43 -18.96
CA ALA A 140 13.77 -15.91 -19.48
C ALA A 140 14.83 -17.01 -19.74
N ALA A 141 14.76 -18.12 -19.00
CA ALA A 141 15.62 -19.28 -19.24
C ALA A 141 15.12 -20.12 -20.43
N GLY A 142 13.81 -20.38 -20.49
CA GLY A 142 13.17 -21.14 -21.56
C GLY A 142 13.19 -20.44 -22.92
N ALA A 143 13.09 -19.11 -22.95
CA ALA A 143 13.15 -18.30 -24.17
C ALA A 143 14.43 -18.49 -24.99
N LYS A 144 15.52 -18.97 -24.39
CA LYS A 144 16.77 -19.31 -25.10
C LYS A 144 16.73 -20.66 -25.81
N THR A 145 15.79 -21.51 -25.44
CA THR A 145 15.68 -22.90 -25.90
C THR A 145 14.43 -23.16 -26.73
N TRP A 146 13.48 -22.23 -26.71
CA TRP A 146 12.25 -22.31 -27.49
C TRP A 146 12.48 -21.96 -28.96
N SER A 147 11.66 -22.55 -29.82
CA SER A 147 11.65 -22.24 -31.25
C SER A 147 11.13 -20.83 -31.52
N LYS A 148 11.47 -20.28 -32.68
CA LYS A 148 11.08 -18.92 -33.08
C LYS A 148 9.57 -18.68 -33.02
N ASP A 149 8.79 -19.68 -33.41
CA ASP A 149 7.33 -19.61 -33.41
C ASP A 149 6.77 -19.62 -31.98
N GLU A 150 7.42 -20.33 -31.06
CA GLU A 150 7.06 -20.37 -29.63
C GLU A 150 7.40 -19.07 -28.91
N VAL A 151 8.55 -18.47 -29.21
CA VAL A 151 8.95 -17.16 -28.66
C VAL A 151 8.01 -16.06 -29.16
N ALA A 152 7.63 -16.08 -30.44
CA ALA A 152 6.69 -15.12 -31.01
C ALA A 152 5.28 -15.26 -30.42
N ALA A 153 4.79 -16.48 -30.24
CA ALA A 153 3.50 -16.74 -29.60
C ALA A 153 3.49 -16.33 -28.11
N ALA A 154 4.58 -16.59 -27.38
CA ALA A 154 4.75 -16.17 -25.99
C ALA A 154 4.82 -14.64 -25.83
N LEU A 155 5.46 -13.96 -26.79
CA LEU A 155 5.57 -12.49 -26.83
C LEU A 155 4.19 -11.85 -27.08
N ALA A 156 3.44 -12.36 -28.07
CA ALA A 156 2.08 -11.89 -28.34
C ALA A 156 1.16 -12.08 -27.12
N TYR A 157 1.23 -13.24 -26.47
CA TYR A 157 0.46 -13.51 -25.25
C TYR A 157 0.82 -12.53 -24.11
N GLU A 158 2.10 -12.25 -23.88
CA GLU A 158 2.49 -11.29 -22.84
C GLU A 158 2.17 -9.83 -23.18
N GLN A 159 2.15 -9.45 -24.46
CA GLN A 159 1.77 -8.10 -24.89
C GLN A 159 0.28 -7.84 -24.65
N GLU A 160 -0.57 -8.84 -24.92
CA GLU A 160 -2.00 -8.77 -24.66
C GLU A 160 -2.34 -8.81 -23.17
N HIS A 161 -1.61 -9.64 -22.40
CA HIS A 161 -1.92 -9.84 -20.98
C HIS A 161 -1.19 -8.87 -20.06
N GLY A 162 -0.12 -8.22 -20.52
CA GLY A 162 0.55 -7.07 -19.87
C GLY A 162 1.06 -7.30 -18.44
N LYS A 163 1.04 -8.54 -17.95
CA LYS A 163 1.25 -8.87 -16.52
C LYS A 163 2.73 -9.00 -16.15
N ARG A 164 3.62 -9.39 -17.08
CA ARG A 164 5.03 -9.70 -16.76
C ARG A 164 6.02 -8.92 -17.63
N LYS A 165 6.30 -7.65 -17.27
CA LYS A 165 7.25 -6.77 -17.99
C LYS A 165 8.66 -7.36 -18.21
N GLY A 166 9.16 -8.17 -17.28
CA GLY A 166 10.46 -8.81 -17.41
C GLY A 166 10.47 -10.03 -18.36
N ALA A 167 9.32 -10.70 -18.53
CA ALA A 167 9.18 -11.79 -19.48
C ALA A 167 9.12 -11.22 -20.91
N LEU A 168 8.40 -10.12 -21.11
CA LEU A 168 8.38 -9.36 -22.37
C LEU A 168 9.79 -8.99 -22.82
N SER A 169 10.58 -8.34 -21.96
CA SER A 169 11.95 -7.95 -22.34
C SER A 169 12.85 -9.13 -22.68
N ALA A 170 12.65 -10.28 -22.03
CA ALA A 170 13.45 -11.48 -22.29
C ALA A 170 13.05 -12.15 -23.61
N LEU A 171 11.76 -12.16 -23.94
CA LEU A 171 11.24 -12.68 -25.21
C LEU A 171 11.57 -11.76 -26.39
N GLU A 172 11.49 -10.44 -26.21
CA GLU A 172 11.94 -9.45 -27.22
C GLU A 172 13.44 -9.60 -27.50
N ALA A 173 14.26 -9.77 -26.45
CA ALA A 173 15.69 -9.98 -26.61
C ALA A 173 16.01 -11.32 -27.30
N ALA A 174 15.26 -12.38 -26.99
CA ALA A 174 15.38 -13.68 -27.67
C ALA A 174 14.95 -13.59 -29.14
N ALA A 175 13.90 -12.83 -29.46
CA ALA A 175 13.44 -12.60 -30.83
C ALA A 175 14.41 -11.73 -31.66
N SER A 176 15.10 -10.77 -31.03
CA SER A 176 16.05 -9.87 -31.71
C SER A 176 17.49 -10.41 -31.81
N GLY A 177 17.84 -11.40 -30.98
CA GLY A 177 19.21 -11.93 -30.87
C GLY A 177 19.69 -12.80 -32.04
N GLU A 178 18.82 -13.09 -33.02
CA GLU A 178 19.14 -13.91 -34.21
C GLU A 178 19.15 -13.10 -35.53
N GLU A 179 19.14 -11.76 -35.48
CA GLU A 179 19.29 -10.91 -36.69
C GLU A 179 20.74 -10.51 -37.01
N SER A 180 21.73 -11.20 -36.45
CA SER A 180 23.17 -10.96 -36.74
C SER A 180 23.94 -12.24 -37.03
#